data_AF-A0A6M0C818-F1
#
_entry.id   AF-A0A6M0C818-F1
#
_cell.length_a   1.000
_cell.length_b   1.000
_cell.length_c   1.000
_cell.angle_alpha   90.00
_cell.angle_beta   90.00
_cell.angle_gamma   90.00
#
_symmetry.space_group_name_H-M   'P 1'
#
loop_
_entity.id
_entity.type
_entity.pdbx_description
1 polymer ?
#
loop_
_entity_poly.entity_id
_entity_poly.type
_entity_poly.pdbx_seq_one_letter_code
_entity_poly.pdbx_strand_id
1 'polypeptide(L)'
;MTKASDFLLISDLEILDIKNRLHIYPLNQIFAQLQLNCRTIKELGVENIILKPPSNSLFVIYNVIQELGLAYKLAEDIEAGNLAKNLINKVVLNPLQYPNIFAEEIHTALILIGIIIFKDMYGELFTTEEEAKIINFAEVTARKLWDRSFKEAWGRRKDNRWNHTIIGFCGLAIAATNLRNSLPEAQQWLETATQRIEGFFVEGITDNGLTREGLWYCSFVFKILGLFLRICRRQNLKLGPYFLEDKYGYKLDRLIEWYLYEAFPQGKYLNNLNDSYWDPHPPLWGYLILGSLRNPNLVAHVWEILVG
;
A
#
# COMPACT_ATOMS: atom_id res chain seq x y z
N MET A 1 14.43 28.41 -9.57
CA MET A 1 13.20 27.67 -9.22
C MET A 1 13.47 26.20 -9.48
N THR A 2 13.67 25.41 -8.42
CA THR A 2 13.68 23.95 -8.53
C THR A 2 12.28 23.49 -8.96
N LYS A 3 12.20 22.68 -10.00
CA LYS A 3 10.93 22.09 -10.47
C LYS A 3 10.40 21.22 -9.33
N ALA A 4 9.13 21.39 -8.94
CA ALA A 4 8.51 20.51 -7.96
C ALA A 4 8.66 19.05 -8.41
N SER A 5 9.10 18.18 -7.51
CA SER A 5 9.27 16.76 -7.82
C SER A 5 7.90 16.11 -7.91
N ASP A 6 7.78 15.20 -8.87
CA ASP A 6 6.55 14.44 -9.12
C ASP A 6 6.82 12.97 -8.78
N PHE A 7 6.50 12.60 -7.53
CA PHE A 7 6.66 11.23 -7.05
C PHE A 7 5.54 10.34 -7.61
N LEU A 8 5.75 9.02 -7.55
CA LEU A 8 4.80 8.00 -8.01
C LEU A 8 3.41 8.22 -7.43
N LEU A 9 3.31 8.47 -6.12
CA LEU A 9 2.05 8.61 -5.40
C LEU A 9 1.59 10.05 -5.19
N ILE A 10 2.50 11.01 -5.08
CA ILE A 10 2.16 12.37 -4.65
C ILE A 10 3.18 13.36 -5.20
N SER A 11 2.80 14.62 -5.33
CA SER A 11 3.72 15.70 -5.70
C SER A 11 4.15 16.53 -4.49
N ASP A 12 5.25 17.26 -4.60
CA ASP A 12 5.65 18.24 -3.58
C ASP A 12 4.55 19.27 -3.29
N LEU A 13 3.75 19.65 -4.31
CA LEU A 13 2.64 20.59 -4.16
C LEU A 13 1.50 20.02 -3.31
N GLU A 14 1.16 18.75 -3.52
CA GLU A 14 0.17 18.05 -2.70
C GLU A 14 0.66 17.88 -1.25
N ILE A 15 1.95 17.59 -1.04
CA ILE A 15 2.55 17.54 0.30
C ILE A 15 2.45 18.91 0.98
N LEU A 16 2.74 19.99 0.26
CA LEU A 16 2.63 21.36 0.78
C LEU A 16 1.19 21.72 1.14
N ASP A 17 0.20 21.34 0.32
CA ASP A 17 -1.22 21.53 0.65
C ASP A 17 -1.59 20.80 1.95
N ILE A 18 -1.17 19.54 2.08
CA ILE A 18 -1.41 18.75 3.31
C ILE A 18 -0.79 19.44 4.51
N LYS A 19 0.49 19.86 4.43
CA LYS A 19 1.18 20.60 5.50
C LYS A 19 0.40 21.82 5.97
N ASN A 20 -0.07 22.62 5.02
CA ASN A 20 -0.83 23.84 5.31
C ASN A 20 -2.17 23.58 6.00
N ARG A 21 -2.69 22.35 5.93
CA ARG A 21 -3.99 21.96 6.47
C ARG A 21 -3.91 21.06 7.70
N LEU A 22 -2.70 20.71 8.18
CA LEU A 22 -2.51 19.81 9.34
C LEU A 22 -3.17 20.32 10.63
N HIS A 23 -3.45 21.62 10.75
CA HIS A 23 -4.12 22.20 11.91
C HIS A 23 -5.65 22.09 11.85
N ILE A 24 -6.22 21.68 10.72
CA ILE A 24 -7.66 21.62 10.47
C ILE A 24 -8.17 20.22 10.85
N TYR A 25 -9.34 20.15 11.49
CA TYR A 25 -10.00 18.87 11.77
C TYR A 25 -10.56 18.21 10.49
N PRO A 26 -10.45 16.89 10.31
CA PRO A 26 -9.86 15.89 11.22
C PRO A 26 -8.36 15.63 11.03
N LEU A 27 -7.70 16.31 10.08
CA LEU A 27 -6.28 16.10 9.75
C LEU A 27 -5.35 16.30 10.97
N ASN A 28 -5.68 17.22 11.87
CA ASN A 28 -4.93 17.45 13.10
C ASN A 28 -4.89 16.23 14.03
N GLN A 29 -6.00 15.49 14.15
CA GLN A 29 -6.06 14.27 14.96
C GLN A 29 -5.27 13.13 14.32
N ILE A 30 -5.40 12.96 13.01
CA ILE A 30 -4.63 11.96 12.25
C ILE A 30 -3.13 12.24 12.40
N PHE A 31 -2.72 13.50 12.30
CA PHE A 31 -1.32 13.89 12.45
C PHE A 31 -0.82 13.71 13.89
N ALA A 32 -1.63 14.01 14.91
CA ALA A 32 -1.27 13.74 16.30
C ALA A 32 -1.08 12.24 16.56
N GLN A 33 -1.93 11.39 15.97
CA GLN A 33 -1.79 9.93 16.07
C GLN A 33 -0.52 9.44 15.35
N LEU A 34 -0.19 9.99 14.18
CA LEU A 34 1.06 9.71 13.48
C LEU A 34 2.28 10.04 14.36
N GLN A 35 2.29 11.20 15.01
CA GLN A 35 3.36 11.60 15.93
C GLN A 35 3.46 10.68 17.15
N LEU A 36 2.32 10.22 17.69
CA LEU A 36 2.29 9.25 18.78
C LEU A 36 2.89 7.90 18.34
N ASN A 37 2.46 7.35 17.21
CA ASN A 37 2.99 6.10 16.68
C ASN A 37 4.50 6.20 16.43
N CYS A 38 4.97 7.31 15.84
CA CYS A 38 6.38 7.53 15.57
C CYS A 38 7.22 7.55 16.86
N ARG A 39 6.72 8.13 17.95
CA ARG A 39 7.39 8.05 19.27
C ARG A 39 7.50 6.61 19.75
N THR A 40 6.42 5.84 19.69
CA THR A 40 6.43 4.42 20.06
C THR A 40 7.40 3.60 19.22
N ILE A 41 7.45 3.84 17.90
CA ILE A 41 8.38 3.18 16.97
C ILE A 41 9.84 3.51 17.34
N LYS A 42 10.15 4.77 17.66
CA LYS A 42 11.48 5.19 18.11
C LYS A 42 11.90 4.49 19.39
N GLU A 43 10.99 4.37 20.36
CA GLU A 43 11.22 3.67 21.64
C GLU A 43 11.48 2.16 21.44
N LEU A 44 10.79 1.52 20.49
CA LEU A 44 11.02 0.11 20.16
C LEU A 44 12.40 -0.12 19.51
N GLY A 45 12.81 0.78 18.61
CA GLY A 45 14.06 0.67 17.87
C GLY A 45 14.04 -0.40 16.76
N VAL A 46 14.99 -0.27 15.81
CA VAL A 46 15.03 -1.05 14.56
C VAL A 46 15.06 -2.57 14.78
N GLU A 47 15.86 -3.05 15.73
CA GLU A 47 16.03 -4.50 15.95
C GLU A 47 14.74 -5.16 16.44
N ASN A 48 14.00 -4.51 17.35
CA ASN A 48 12.73 -5.07 17.83
C ASN A 48 11.67 -5.07 16.74
N ILE A 49 11.65 -4.05 15.87
CA ILE A 49 10.73 -3.97 14.72
C ILE A 49 10.96 -5.14 13.76
N ILE A 50 12.21 -5.52 13.50
CA ILE A 50 12.54 -6.59 12.55
C ILE A 50 12.46 -7.99 13.18
N LEU A 51 13.04 -8.17 14.39
CA LEU A 51 13.25 -9.49 15.00
C LEU A 51 12.10 -9.97 15.88
N LYS A 52 11.34 -9.06 16.46
CA LYS A 52 10.19 -9.35 17.32
C LYS A 52 8.97 -8.57 16.84
N PRO A 53 8.55 -8.73 15.57
CA PRO A 53 7.28 -8.16 15.17
C PRO A 53 6.21 -8.72 16.12
N PRO A 54 5.34 -7.89 16.70
CA PRO A 54 4.25 -8.38 17.55
C PRO A 54 3.53 -9.52 16.81
N SER A 55 3.22 -10.60 17.55
CA SER A 55 3.19 -12.02 17.14
C SER A 55 2.32 -12.44 15.94
N ASN A 56 1.81 -11.51 15.12
CA ASN A 56 1.05 -11.76 13.90
C ASN A 56 1.33 -10.74 12.76
N SER A 57 2.41 -9.94 12.79
CA SER A 57 2.43 -8.71 11.97
C SER A 57 3.71 -8.46 11.14
N LEU A 58 3.99 -9.35 10.19
CA LEU A 58 4.96 -9.09 9.10
C LEU A 58 4.60 -7.85 8.26
N PHE A 59 3.36 -7.39 8.36
CA PHE A 59 2.83 -6.14 7.77
C PHE A 59 3.36 -4.85 8.44
N VAL A 60 4.01 -4.95 9.60
CA VAL A 60 4.50 -3.78 10.36
C VAL A 60 5.58 -3.02 9.62
N ILE A 61 6.52 -3.70 8.95
CA ILE A 61 7.66 -3.02 8.31
C ILE A 61 7.19 -2.02 7.24
N TYR A 62 6.25 -2.44 6.40
CA TYR A 62 5.64 -1.55 5.41
C TYR A 62 4.99 -0.32 6.08
N ASN A 63 4.11 -0.53 7.07
CA ASN A 63 3.42 0.58 7.73
C ASN A 63 4.40 1.52 8.46
N VAL A 64 5.36 0.96 9.19
CA VAL A 64 6.37 1.71 9.96
C VAL A 64 7.20 2.60 9.05
N ILE A 65 7.68 2.08 7.92
CA ILE A 65 8.47 2.86 6.96
C ILE A 65 7.63 4.03 6.42
N GLN A 66 6.35 3.80 6.10
CA GLN A 66 5.46 4.86 5.62
C GLN A 66 5.16 5.91 6.69
N GLU A 67 4.85 5.49 7.92
CA GLU A 67 4.58 6.42 9.03
C GLU A 67 5.79 7.29 9.38
N LEU A 68 6.98 6.67 9.49
CA LEU A 68 8.21 7.41 9.74
C LEU A 68 8.55 8.38 8.59
N GLY A 69 8.32 7.98 7.34
CA GLY A 69 8.50 8.85 6.17
C GLY A 69 7.54 10.04 6.16
N LEU A 70 6.27 9.80 6.50
CA LEU A 70 5.28 10.86 6.63
C LEU A 70 5.64 11.83 7.76
N ALA A 71 6.09 11.35 8.91
CA ALA A 71 6.57 12.20 10.00
C ALA A 71 7.79 13.04 9.56
N TYR A 72 8.74 12.43 8.84
CA TYR A 72 9.87 13.16 8.28
C TYR A 72 9.45 14.30 7.35
N LYS A 73 8.56 14.04 6.37
CA LYS A 73 8.13 15.11 5.46
C LYS A 73 7.21 16.12 6.11
N LEU A 74 6.19 15.69 6.86
CA LEU A 74 5.13 16.56 7.38
C LEU A 74 5.55 17.31 8.66
N ALA A 75 6.29 16.67 9.55
CA ALA A 75 6.72 17.22 10.83
C ALA A 75 8.19 17.67 10.86
N GLU A 76 8.93 17.46 9.77
CA GLU A 76 10.38 17.73 9.69
C GLU A 76 11.17 16.92 10.75
N ASP A 77 10.65 15.75 11.11
CA ASP A 77 11.27 14.84 12.07
C ASP A 77 12.43 14.07 11.42
N ILE A 78 13.62 14.68 11.44
CA ILE A 78 14.86 14.12 10.86
C ILE A 78 15.19 12.74 11.46
N GLU A 79 14.93 12.55 12.75
CA GLU A 79 15.19 11.29 13.43
C GLU A 79 14.29 10.17 12.89
N ALA A 80 13.00 10.45 12.64
CA ALA A 80 12.08 9.49 12.03
C ALA A 80 12.55 9.08 10.63
N GLY A 81 12.97 10.03 9.80
CA GLY A 81 13.52 9.77 8.47
C GLY A 81 14.77 8.88 8.52
N ASN A 82 15.71 9.19 9.42
CA ASN A 82 16.91 8.39 9.64
C ASN A 82 16.60 6.98 10.16
N LEU A 83 15.59 6.84 11.03
CA LEU A 83 15.16 5.54 11.53
C LEU A 83 14.60 4.66 10.41
N ALA A 84 13.77 5.22 9.53
CA ALA A 84 13.24 4.51 8.37
C ALA A 84 14.34 4.12 7.37
N LYS A 85 15.27 5.04 7.09
CA LYS A 85 16.48 4.76 6.28
C LYS A 85 17.25 3.57 6.86
N ASN A 86 17.54 3.58 8.16
CA ASN A 86 18.28 2.52 8.82
C ASN A 86 17.56 1.17 8.77
N LEU A 87 16.23 1.16 8.95
CA LEU A 87 15.39 -0.03 8.80
C LEU A 87 15.48 -0.59 7.38
N ILE A 88 15.31 0.25 6.35
CA ILE A 88 15.43 -0.15 4.94
C ILE A 88 16.80 -0.73 4.64
N ASN A 89 17.87 -0.03 5.04
CA ASN A 89 19.23 -0.48 4.81
C ASN A 89 19.49 -1.85 5.42
N LYS A 90 19.02 -2.13 6.64
CA LYS A 90 19.19 -3.46 7.25
C LYS A 90 18.49 -4.56 6.44
N VAL A 91 17.25 -4.30 6.02
CA VAL A 91 16.46 -5.26 5.24
C VAL A 91 17.09 -5.51 3.86
N VAL A 92 17.56 -4.44 3.19
CA VAL A 92 18.14 -4.49 1.84
C VAL A 92 19.54 -5.11 1.84
N LEU A 93 20.37 -4.81 2.84
CA LEU A 93 21.74 -5.30 2.93
C LEU A 93 21.80 -6.78 3.34
N ASN A 94 20.88 -7.22 4.21
CA ASN A 94 20.92 -8.56 4.80
C ASN A 94 19.57 -9.28 4.74
N PRO A 95 18.90 -9.41 3.57
CA PRO A 95 17.58 -10.02 3.49
C PRO A 95 17.56 -11.48 3.97
N LEU A 96 18.69 -12.19 3.83
CA LEU A 96 18.86 -13.57 4.30
C LEU A 96 18.91 -13.71 5.83
N GLN A 97 19.24 -12.64 6.56
CA GLN A 97 19.19 -12.66 8.03
C GLN A 97 17.75 -12.60 8.54
N TYR A 98 16.81 -12.21 7.69
CA TYR A 98 15.40 -12.03 8.04
C TYR A 98 14.49 -12.86 7.13
N PRO A 99 14.66 -14.20 7.06
CA PRO A 99 13.88 -15.03 6.14
C PRO A 99 12.37 -14.98 6.44
N ASN A 100 12.00 -14.80 7.71
CA ASN A 100 10.61 -14.78 8.16
C ASN A 100 9.81 -13.62 7.54
N ILE A 101 10.42 -12.46 7.35
CA ILE A 101 9.73 -11.29 6.76
C ILE A 101 9.49 -11.46 5.24
N PHE A 102 10.13 -12.46 4.61
CA PHE A 102 9.94 -12.82 3.21
C PHE A 102 9.29 -14.20 3.03
N ALA A 103 8.69 -14.76 4.09
CA ALA A 103 8.18 -16.13 4.08
C ALA A 103 7.08 -16.37 3.04
N GLU A 104 6.25 -15.36 2.77
CA GLU A 104 5.15 -15.43 1.81
C GLU A 104 5.23 -14.31 0.77
N GLU A 105 4.54 -14.51 -0.35
CA GLU A 105 4.49 -13.55 -1.47
C GLU A 105 3.89 -12.21 -1.05
N ILE A 106 2.85 -12.23 -0.22
CA ILE A 106 2.20 -11.04 0.31
C ILE A 106 3.17 -10.19 1.15
N HIS A 107 3.98 -10.82 2.01
CA HIS A 107 4.97 -10.13 2.84
C HIS A 107 6.09 -9.53 1.97
N THR A 108 6.56 -10.31 1.01
CA THR A 108 7.56 -9.89 0.02
C THR A 108 7.09 -8.68 -0.76
N ALA A 109 5.85 -8.71 -1.26
CA ALA A 109 5.25 -7.61 -2.01
C ALA A 109 5.11 -6.35 -1.16
N LEU A 110 4.64 -6.45 0.09
CA LEU A 110 4.45 -5.29 0.95
C LEU A 110 5.76 -4.60 1.35
N ILE A 111 6.80 -5.39 1.66
CA ILE A 111 8.14 -4.84 1.93
C ILE A 111 8.69 -4.14 0.69
N LEU A 112 8.55 -4.77 -0.48
CA LEU A 112 8.97 -4.19 -1.75
C LEU A 112 8.26 -2.86 -2.03
N ILE A 113 6.93 -2.82 -1.88
CA ILE A 113 6.13 -1.59 -2.05
C ILE A 113 6.61 -0.52 -1.07
N GLY A 114 6.76 -0.85 0.21
CA GLY A 114 7.19 0.11 1.24
C GLY A 114 8.54 0.74 0.93
N ILE A 115 9.52 -0.08 0.53
CA ILE A 115 10.86 0.38 0.18
C ILE A 115 10.83 1.25 -1.09
N ILE A 116 10.09 0.83 -2.13
CA ILE A 116 10.05 1.57 -3.40
C ILE A 116 9.37 2.94 -3.23
N ILE A 117 8.22 2.97 -2.55
CA ILE A 117 7.53 4.23 -2.28
C ILE A 117 8.40 5.15 -1.40
N PHE A 118 9.09 4.59 -0.40
CA PHE A 118 9.96 5.38 0.44
C PHE A 118 11.16 5.93 -0.33
N LYS A 119 11.86 5.11 -1.13
CA LYS A 119 12.96 5.57 -1.98
C LYS A 119 12.49 6.68 -2.92
N ASP A 120 11.31 6.53 -3.52
CA ASP A 120 10.77 7.49 -4.47
C ASP A 120 10.50 8.86 -3.83
N MET A 121 9.89 8.89 -2.64
CA MET A 121 9.51 10.13 -1.95
C MET A 121 10.62 10.78 -1.10
N TYR A 122 11.58 9.98 -0.63
CA TYR A 122 12.60 10.37 0.36
C TYR A 122 14.01 9.99 -0.10
N GLY A 123 14.23 9.93 -1.42
CA GLY A 123 15.49 9.52 -2.04
C GLY A 123 16.70 10.34 -1.57
N GLU A 124 16.48 11.60 -1.21
CA GLU A 124 17.52 12.49 -0.67
C GLU A 124 18.17 12.02 0.63
N LEU A 125 17.53 11.08 1.34
CA LEU A 125 18.10 10.48 2.55
C LEU A 125 19.19 9.45 2.23
N PHE A 126 19.22 8.91 1.02
CA PHE A 126 20.11 7.83 0.63
C PHE A 126 21.34 8.36 -0.11
N THR A 127 22.50 7.76 0.16
CA THR A 127 23.68 7.92 -0.68
C THR A 127 23.51 7.14 -1.98
N THR A 128 24.27 7.51 -3.01
CA THR A 128 24.25 6.80 -4.31
C THR A 128 24.54 5.30 -4.17
N GLU A 129 25.39 4.89 -3.23
CA GLU A 129 25.67 3.48 -2.97
C GLU A 129 24.46 2.76 -2.35
N GLU A 130 23.78 3.39 -1.39
CA GLU A 130 22.56 2.86 -0.78
C GLU A 130 21.43 2.76 -1.80
N GLU A 131 21.25 3.77 -2.65
CA GLU A 131 20.26 3.75 -3.73
C GLU A 131 20.50 2.59 -4.71
N ALA A 132 21.76 2.37 -5.12
CA ALA A 132 22.10 1.26 -6.01
C ALA A 132 21.74 -0.10 -5.39
N LYS A 133 21.97 -0.27 -4.08
CA LYS A 133 21.60 -1.49 -3.35
C LYS A 133 20.09 -1.68 -3.25
N ILE A 134 19.34 -0.60 -3.02
CA ILE A 134 17.87 -0.62 -3.00
C ILE A 134 17.32 -1.01 -4.38
N ILE A 135 17.87 -0.45 -5.46
CA ILE A 135 17.47 -0.79 -6.83
C ILE A 135 17.74 -2.27 -7.10
N ASN A 136 18.95 -2.76 -6.83
CA ASN A 136 19.29 -4.18 -7.01
C ASN A 136 18.37 -5.10 -6.17
N PHE A 137 18.06 -4.73 -4.92
CA PHE A 137 17.09 -5.46 -4.11
C PHE A 137 15.69 -5.48 -4.74
N ALA A 138 15.23 -4.34 -5.28
CA ALA A 138 13.94 -4.23 -5.93
C ALA A 138 13.87 -5.11 -7.18
N GLU A 139 14.92 -5.12 -8.01
CA GLU A 139 15.01 -5.97 -9.21
C GLU A 139 14.96 -7.46 -8.85
N VAL A 140 15.80 -7.90 -7.91
CA VAL A 140 15.86 -9.30 -7.46
C VAL A 140 14.52 -9.73 -6.87
N THR A 141 13.89 -8.87 -6.07
CA THR A 141 12.62 -9.19 -5.40
C THR A 141 11.45 -9.18 -6.37
N ALA A 142 11.40 -8.22 -7.31
CA ALA A 142 10.41 -8.19 -8.37
C ALA A 142 10.51 -9.42 -9.27
N ARG A 143 11.73 -9.86 -9.64
CA ARG A 143 11.92 -11.10 -10.39
C ARG A 143 11.42 -12.33 -9.65
N LYS A 144 11.65 -12.41 -8.33
CA LYS A 144 11.10 -13.51 -7.51
C LYS A 144 9.56 -13.51 -7.50
N LEU A 145 8.93 -12.34 -7.41
CA LEU A 145 7.48 -12.23 -7.52
C LEU A 145 7.03 -12.66 -8.92
N TRP A 146 7.67 -12.16 -9.98
CA TRP A 146 7.41 -12.54 -11.37
C TRP A 146 7.44 -14.06 -11.59
N ASP A 147 8.52 -14.72 -11.20
CA ASP A 147 8.75 -16.15 -11.43
C ASP A 147 7.71 -17.03 -10.74
N ARG A 148 7.21 -16.59 -9.58
CA ARG A 148 6.12 -17.25 -8.86
C ARG A 148 4.77 -16.98 -9.52
N SER A 149 4.51 -15.72 -9.86
CA SER A 149 3.24 -15.27 -10.45
C SER A 149 2.96 -15.80 -11.87
N PHE A 150 3.99 -16.08 -12.67
CA PHE A 150 3.80 -16.54 -14.06
C PHE A 150 3.33 -17.99 -14.16
N LYS A 151 3.54 -18.80 -13.12
CA LYS A 151 3.23 -20.24 -13.12
C LYS A 151 1.83 -20.56 -12.60
N GLU A 152 1.07 -19.58 -12.13
CA GLU A 152 -0.17 -19.81 -11.40
C GLU A 152 -1.39 -19.20 -12.10
N ALA A 153 -2.45 -19.99 -12.22
CA ALA A 153 -3.75 -19.49 -12.66
C ALA A 153 -4.49 -18.90 -11.46
N TRP A 154 -5.23 -17.80 -11.69
CA TRP A 154 -6.14 -17.21 -10.70
C TRP A 154 -7.02 -18.29 -10.06
N GLY A 155 -7.06 -18.31 -8.72
CA GLY A 155 -7.99 -19.16 -7.96
C GLY A 155 -7.78 -20.68 -8.06
N ARG A 156 -6.57 -21.17 -8.39
CA ARG A 156 -6.28 -22.63 -8.52
C ARG A 156 -5.49 -23.27 -7.36
N ARG A 157 -5.38 -22.66 -6.18
CA ARG A 157 -4.95 -23.43 -4.98
C ARG A 157 -6.15 -24.13 -4.35
N LYS A 158 -5.89 -25.27 -3.71
CA LYS A 158 -6.82 -25.90 -2.75
C LYS A 158 -7.15 -24.96 -1.56
N ASP A 159 -6.46 -23.83 -1.43
CA ASP A 159 -6.46 -22.94 -0.27
C ASP A 159 -6.79 -21.46 -0.61
N ASN A 160 -7.34 -21.18 -1.80
CA ASN A 160 -7.68 -19.86 -2.39
C ASN A 160 -7.62 -18.60 -1.48
N ARG A 161 -6.44 -17.95 -1.44
CA ARG A 161 -6.23 -16.62 -0.85
C ARG A 161 -6.13 -15.57 -1.96
N TRP A 162 -7.25 -14.99 -2.36
CA TRP A 162 -7.34 -13.99 -3.44
C TRP A 162 -6.51 -12.75 -3.09
N ASN A 163 -6.54 -12.33 -1.84
CA ASN A 163 -5.78 -11.23 -1.28
C ASN A 163 -4.26 -11.35 -1.47
N HIS A 164 -3.69 -12.55 -1.26
CA HIS A 164 -2.25 -12.76 -1.45
C HIS A 164 -1.86 -12.55 -2.92
N THR A 165 -2.62 -13.14 -3.83
CA THR A 165 -2.37 -13.06 -5.27
C THR A 165 -2.45 -11.63 -5.78
N ILE A 166 -3.52 -10.91 -5.45
CA ILE A 166 -3.70 -9.52 -5.90
C ILE A 166 -2.64 -8.59 -5.31
N ILE A 167 -2.25 -8.76 -4.04
CA ILE A 167 -1.20 -7.95 -3.41
C ILE A 167 0.17 -8.26 -4.04
N GLY A 168 0.45 -9.53 -4.34
CA GLY A 168 1.64 -9.94 -5.09
C GLY A 168 1.75 -9.22 -6.44
N PHE A 169 0.66 -9.22 -7.22
CA PHE A 169 0.62 -8.53 -8.50
C PHE A 169 0.71 -7.00 -8.38
N CYS A 170 0.06 -6.40 -7.37
CA CYS A 170 0.22 -4.96 -7.12
C CYS A 170 1.67 -4.60 -6.77
N GLY A 171 2.34 -5.42 -5.93
CA GLY A 171 3.73 -5.21 -5.59
C GLY A 171 4.66 -5.31 -6.80
N LEU A 172 4.45 -6.31 -7.65
CA LEU A 172 5.16 -6.44 -8.92
C LEU A 172 4.90 -5.24 -9.85
N ALA A 173 3.65 -4.80 -10.01
CA ALA A 173 3.29 -3.69 -10.89
C ALA A 173 3.87 -2.35 -10.42
N ILE A 174 3.85 -2.09 -9.10
CA ILE A 174 4.46 -0.90 -8.51
C ILE A 174 5.98 -0.93 -8.70
N ALA A 175 6.61 -2.09 -8.47
CA ALA A 175 8.05 -2.23 -8.69
C ALA A 175 8.45 -2.05 -10.15
N ALA A 176 7.71 -2.69 -11.05
CA ALA A 176 7.91 -2.58 -12.49
C ALA A 176 7.75 -1.13 -12.98
N THR A 177 6.76 -0.40 -12.44
CA THR A 177 6.58 1.04 -12.73
C THR A 177 7.82 1.86 -12.37
N ASN A 178 8.44 1.57 -11.22
CA ASN A 178 9.65 2.27 -10.78
C ASN A 178 10.89 1.88 -11.62
N LEU A 179 10.98 0.62 -12.03
CA LEU A 179 12.14 0.05 -12.72
C LEU A 179 12.11 0.17 -14.25
N ARG A 180 10.95 0.46 -14.88
CA ARG A 180 10.78 0.38 -16.35
C ARG A 180 11.73 1.25 -17.18
N ASN A 181 12.26 2.32 -16.60
CA ASN A 181 13.19 3.21 -17.31
C ASN A 181 14.64 2.70 -17.28
N SER A 182 14.98 1.82 -16.33
CA SER A 182 16.32 1.26 -16.14
C SER A 182 16.41 -0.24 -16.48
N LEU A 183 15.29 -0.95 -16.47
CA LEU A 183 15.23 -2.39 -16.66
C LEU A 183 14.24 -2.75 -17.78
N PRO A 184 14.71 -3.19 -18.97
CA PRO A 184 13.84 -3.43 -20.13
C PRO A 184 12.70 -4.43 -19.89
N GLU A 185 12.94 -5.49 -19.13
CA GLU A 185 11.94 -6.52 -18.81
C GLU A 185 10.85 -6.04 -17.83
N ALA A 186 11.09 -4.94 -17.09
CA ALA A 186 10.10 -4.42 -16.17
C ALA A 186 8.83 -3.94 -16.89
N GLN A 187 8.92 -3.53 -18.16
CA GLN A 187 7.73 -3.23 -18.96
C GLN A 187 6.82 -4.46 -19.13
N GLN A 188 7.41 -5.63 -19.43
CA GLN A 188 6.66 -6.89 -19.53
C GLN A 188 6.04 -7.28 -18.18
N TRP A 189 6.77 -7.05 -17.09
CA TRP A 189 6.27 -7.28 -15.73
C TRP A 189 5.05 -6.44 -15.43
N LEU A 190 5.11 -5.14 -15.74
CA LEU A 190 4.01 -4.21 -15.55
C LEU A 190 2.78 -4.64 -16.34
N GLU A 191 2.93 -4.93 -17.64
CA GLU A 191 1.81 -5.32 -18.50
C GLU A 191 1.11 -6.58 -18.00
N THR A 192 1.88 -7.61 -17.68
CA THR A 192 1.34 -8.88 -17.20
C THR A 192 0.73 -8.74 -15.81
N ALA A 193 1.39 -8.05 -14.88
CA ALA A 193 0.85 -7.82 -13.55
C ALA A 193 -0.47 -7.04 -13.62
N THR A 194 -0.56 -6.04 -14.50
CA THR A 194 -1.78 -5.24 -14.66
C THR A 194 -2.90 -6.05 -15.31
N GLN A 195 -2.63 -6.89 -16.31
CA GLN A 195 -3.61 -7.84 -16.86
C GLN A 195 -4.12 -8.82 -15.80
N ARG A 196 -3.25 -9.25 -14.88
CA ARG A 196 -3.66 -10.12 -13.78
C ARG A 196 -4.51 -9.35 -12.77
N ILE A 197 -4.12 -8.14 -12.39
CA ILE A 197 -4.93 -7.24 -11.55
C ILE A 197 -6.32 -7.02 -12.17
N GLU A 198 -6.42 -6.87 -13.49
CA GLU A 198 -7.72 -6.81 -14.18
C GLU A 198 -8.56 -8.07 -13.93
N GLY A 199 -7.95 -9.26 -13.96
CA GLY A 199 -8.61 -10.52 -13.59
C GLY A 199 -9.25 -10.49 -12.20
N PHE A 200 -8.67 -9.78 -11.23
CA PHE A 200 -9.29 -9.61 -9.91
C PHE A 200 -10.59 -8.79 -9.97
N PHE A 201 -10.65 -7.73 -10.79
CA PHE A 201 -11.89 -6.99 -11.00
C PHE A 201 -12.97 -7.82 -11.68
N VAL A 202 -12.57 -8.72 -12.59
CA VAL A 202 -13.49 -9.60 -13.31
C VAL A 202 -14.01 -10.70 -12.39
N GLU A 203 -13.13 -11.40 -11.68
CA GLU A 203 -13.45 -12.66 -10.99
C GLU A 203 -13.51 -12.55 -9.46
N GLY A 204 -12.67 -11.67 -8.87
CA GLY A 204 -12.51 -11.49 -7.42
C GLY A 204 -13.55 -10.56 -6.79
N ILE A 205 -14.07 -9.62 -7.58
CA ILE A 205 -15.18 -8.73 -7.20
C ILE A 205 -16.41 -9.14 -8.01
N THR A 206 -17.50 -9.49 -7.31
CA THR A 206 -18.79 -9.80 -7.93
C THR A 206 -19.37 -8.56 -8.63
N ASP A 207 -20.34 -8.75 -9.52
CA ASP A 207 -21.02 -7.62 -10.16
C ASP A 207 -21.79 -6.75 -9.15
N ASN A 208 -22.13 -7.30 -7.99
CA ASN A 208 -22.75 -6.56 -6.89
C ASN A 208 -21.74 -5.80 -6.02
N GLY A 209 -20.43 -5.84 -6.31
CA GLY A 209 -19.41 -5.14 -5.51
C GLY A 209 -19.00 -5.85 -4.23
N LEU A 210 -19.38 -7.12 -4.04
CA LEU A 210 -18.86 -7.96 -2.95
C LEU A 210 -17.60 -8.69 -3.39
N THR A 211 -16.60 -8.81 -2.52
CA THR A 211 -15.46 -9.70 -2.74
C THR A 211 -15.72 -11.09 -2.18
N ARG A 212 -15.05 -12.08 -2.78
CA ARG A 212 -15.17 -13.48 -2.36
C ARG A 212 -14.63 -13.77 -0.96
N GLU A 213 -13.76 -12.90 -0.43
CA GLU A 213 -13.10 -13.10 0.88
C GLU A 213 -13.79 -12.34 2.03
N GLY A 214 -14.83 -11.55 1.75
CA GLY A 214 -15.50 -10.73 2.76
C GLY A 214 -14.78 -9.40 3.03
N LEU A 215 -15.45 -8.51 3.74
CA LEU A 215 -15.09 -7.08 3.81
C LEU A 215 -13.75 -6.79 4.49
N TRP A 216 -13.29 -7.66 5.39
CA TRP A 216 -12.02 -7.47 6.08
C TRP A 216 -10.82 -7.55 5.12
N TYR A 217 -10.63 -8.73 4.53
CA TYR A 217 -9.52 -8.98 3.61
C TYR A 217 -9.63 -8.13 2.34
N CYS A 218 -10.86 -7.87 1.91
CA CYS A 218 -11.17 -6.94 0.84
C CYS A 218 -10.53 -5.58 1.03
N SER A 219 -10.68 -4.98 2.22
CA SER A 219 -10.03 -3.71 2.48
C SER A 219 -8.51 -3.79 2.43
N PHE A 220 -7.96 -4.86 3.01
CA PHE A 220 -6.51 -5.05 2.99
C PHE A 220 -5.96 -5.05 1.56
N VAL A 221 -6.65 -5.72 0.64
CA VAL A 221 -6.37 -5.67 -0.80
C VAL A 221 -6.43 -4.24 -1.32
N PHE A 222 -7.46 -3.48 -0.96
CA PHE A 222 -7.68 -2.14 -1.48
C PHE A 222 -6.78 -1.06 -0.95
N LYS A 223 -6.21 -1.26 0.24
CA LYS A 223 -5.10 -0.43 0.70
C LYS A 223 -3.97 -0.42 -0.32
N ILE A 224 -3.67 -1.58 -0.91
CA ILE A 224 -2.57 -1.74 -1.87
C ILE A 224 -3.02 -1.48 -3.31
N LEU A 225 -4.17 -2.00 -3.70
CA LEU A 225 -4.73 -1.78 -5.04
C LEU A 225 -5.01 -0.30 -5.28
N GLY A 226 -5.56 0.42 -4.30
CA GLY A 226 -5.81 1.85 -4.40
C GLY A 226 -4.52 2.66 -4.59
N LEU A 227 -3.43 2.29 -3.92
CA LEU A 227 -2.11 2.89 -4.17
C LEU A 227 -1.67 2.67 -5.61
N PHE A 228 -1.81 1.44 -6.12
CA PHE A 228 -1.48 1.14 -7.51
C PHE A 228 -2.35 1.93 -8.50
N LEU A 229 -3.67 2.00 -8.31
CA LEU A 229 -4.58 2.75 -9.17
C LEU A 229 -4.22 4.24 -9.22
N ARG A 230 -3.87 4.83 -8.06
CA ARG A 230 -3.38 6.21 -7.98
C ARG A 230 -2.08 6.40 -8.77
N ILE A 231 -1.13 5.47 -8.65
CA ILE A 231 0.10 5.48 -9.45
C ILE A 231 -0.23 5.41 -10.93
N CYS A 232 -1.14 4.53 -11.36
CA CYS A 232 -1.57 4.44 -12.74
C CYS A 232 -2.09 5.78 -13.27
N ARG A 233 -2.95 6.47 -12.51
CA ARG A 233 -3.46 7.79 -12.90
C ARG A 233 -2.35 8.81 -13.08
N ARG A 234 -1.48 8.94 -12.07
CA ARG A 234 -0.40 9.94 -12.07
C ARG A 234 0.62 9.68 -13.17
N GLN A 235 0.93 8.41 -13.41
CA GLN A 235 1.89 7.98 -14.43
C GLN A 235 1.24 7.74 -15.80
N ASN A 236 -0.06 8.04 -15.95
CA ASN A 236 -0.85 7.83 -17.16
C ASN A 236 -0.73 6.38 -17.73
N LEU A 237 -0.76 5.39 -16.84
CA LEU A 237 -0.68 3.97 -17.18
C LEU A 237 -2.07 3.39 -17.37
N LYS A 238 -2.46 3.20 -18.64
CA LYS A 238 -3.74 2.62 -19.03
C LYS A 238 -3.56 1.17 -19.46
N LEU A 239 -4.59 0.35 -19.22
CA LEU A 239 -4.73 -0.94 -19.87
C LEU A 239 -5.65 -0.80 -21.07
N GLY A 240 -5.05 -0.67 -22.25
CA GLY A 240 -5.79 -0.36 -23.46
C GLY A 240 -6.41 1.05 -23.40
N PRO A 241 -7.67 1.24 -23.82
CA PRO A 241 -8.25 2.59 -23.96
C PRO A 241 -8.63 3.27 -22.64
N TYR A 242 -8.75 2.53 -21.53
CA TYR A 242 -9.30 3.03 -20.26
C TYR A 242 -8.35 2.77 -19.08
N PHE A 243 -8.51 3.56 -18.01
CA PHE A 243 -7.96 3.19 -16.71
C PHE A 243 -8.82 2.10 -16.07
N LEU A 244 -8.20 1.19 -15.30
CA LEU A 244 -8.91 0.13 -14.61
C LEU A 244 -10.02 0.64 -13.69
N GLU A 245 -9.74 1.72 -12.96
CA GLU A 245 -10.72 2.35 -12.08
C GLU A 245 -11.92 2.96 -12.82
N ASP A 246 -11.75 3.38 -14.08
CA ASP A 246 -12.86 3.86 -14.92
C ASP A 246 -13.68 2.66 -15.42
N LYS A 247 -12.99 1.67 -15.97
CA LYS A 247 -13.62 0.48 -16.57
C LYS A 247 -14.47 -0.31 -15.56
N TYR A 248 -13.98 -0.47 -14.34
CA TYR A 248 -14.64 -1.25 -13.28
C TYR A 248 -15.23 -0.36 -12.17
N GLY A 249 -15.43 0.92 -12.46
CA GLY A 249 -15.87 1.90 -11.46
C GLY A 249 -17.17 1.52 -10.76
N TYR A 250 -18.13 0.98 -11.50
CA TYR A 250 -19.43 0.53 -10.95
C TYR A 250 -19.28 -0.55 -9.86
N LYS A 251 -18.28 -1.45 -9.97
CA LYS A 251 -18.02 -2.46 -8.93
C LYS A 251 -17.42 -1.82 -7.68
N LEU A 252 -16.52 -0.86 -7.87
CA LEU A 252 -15.87 -0.14 -6.77
C LEU A 252 -16.85 0.74 -5.99
N ASP A 253 -17.79 1.40 -6.67
CA ASP A 253 -18.80 2.24 -6.01
C ASP A 253 -19.72 1.39 -5.12
N ARG A 254 -20.26 0.29 -5.65
CA ARG A 254 -21.08 -0.67 -4.89
C ARG A 254 -20.36 -1.26 -3.69
N LEU A 255 -19.06 -1.44 -3.81
CA LEU A 255 -18.23 -1.99 -2.75
C LEU A 255 -18.11 -1.05 -1.56
N ILE A 256 -18.00 0.27 -1.82
CA ILE A 256 -18.01 1.28 -0.76
C ILE A 256 -19.40 1.30 -0.09
N GLU A 257 -20.47 1.15 -0.87
CA GLU A 257 -21.83 1.02 -0.34
C GLU A 257 -21.96 -0.20 0.59
N TRP A 258 -21.45 -1.37 0.19
CA TRP A 258 -21.48 -2.57 1.04
C TRP A 258 -20.79 -2.37 2.37
N TYR A 259 -19.62 -1.72 2.38
CA TYR A 259 -18.93 -1.43 3.62
C TYR A 259 -19.75 -0.55 4.57
N LEU A 260 -20.49 0.43 4.03
CA LEU A 260 -21.40 1.27 4.82
C LEU A 260 -22.59 0.50 5.39
N TYR A 261 -23.19 -0.41 4.60
CA TYR A 261 -24.35 -1.19 5.04
C TYR A 261 -24.00 -2.30 6.03
N GLU A 262 -22.76 -2.78 6.00
CA GLU A 262 -22.28 -3.88 6.83
C GLU A 262 -21.50 -3.39 8.06
N ALA A 263 -21.46 -2.07 8.28
CA ALA A 263 -20.93 -1.45 9.47
C ALA A 263 -22.06 -1.16 10.48
N PHE A 264 -22.00 -1.79 11.66
CA PHE A 264 -23.05 -1.78 12.66
C PHE A 264 -22.57 -1.24 14.01
N PRO A 265 -23.51 -0.78 14.86
CA PRO A 265 -24.08 0.56 14.85
C PRO A 265 -23.00 1.65 15.04
N GLN A 266 -23.15 2.77 14.31
CA GLN A 266 -22.18 3.89 14.30
C GLN A 266 -20.76 3.46 13.89
N GLY A 267 -20.64 2.45 13.02
CA GLY A 267 -19.33 2.07 12.53
C GLY A 267 -18.41 1.41 13.54
N LYS A 268 -18.93 0.85 14.63
CA LYS A 268 -18.12 0.25 15.69
C LYS A 268 -17.81 -1.23 15.45
N TYR A 269 -18.61 -1.86 14.59
CA TYR A 269 -18.50 -3.27 14.26
C TYR A 269 -18.63 -3.44 12.75
N LEU A 270 -17.82 -4.33 12.17
CA LEU A 270 -18.01 -4.82 10.81
C LEU A 270 -18.70 -6.18 10.87
N ASN A 271 -19.62 -6.45 9.94
CA ASN A 271 -20.14 -7.81 9.78
C ASN A 271 -18.97 -8.77 9.54
N ASN A 272 -18.84 -9.75 10.44
CA ASN A 272 -17.71 -10.65 10.50
C ASN A 272 -17.97 -11.96 9.73
N LEU A 273 -18.51 -11.84 8.51
CA LEU A 273 -18.65 -12.98 7.60
C LEU A 273 -17.26 -13.44 7.12
N ASN A 274 -17.10 -14.76 6.98
CA ASN A 274 -15.82 -15.43 6.67
C ASN A 274 -14.75 -15.23 7.76
N ASP A 275 -13.49 -15.49 7.43
CA ASP A 275 -12.36 -15.18 8.29
C ASP A 275 -12.17 -13.66 8.36
N SER A 276 -12.64 -13.04 9.44
CA SER A 276 -12.71 -11.60 9.58
C SER A 276 -12.74 -11.19 11.06
N TYR A 277 -12.30 -9.96 11.32
CA TYR A 277 -12.38 -9.37 12.64
C TYR A 277 -13.56 -8.42 12.73
N TRP A 278 -14.04 -8.20 13.95
CA TRP A 278 -15.17 -7.33 14.24
C TRP A 278 -14.83 -5.85 14.19
N ASP A 279 -13.56 -5.47 14.32
CA ASP A 279 -13.10 -4.08 14.43
C ASP A 279 -13.00 -3.37 13.08
N PRO A 280 -13.92 -2.49 12.67
CA PRO A 280 -13.91 -1.90 11.33
C PRO A 280 -12.73 -0.95 11.04
N HIS A 281 -11.89 -0.58 12.01
CA HIS A 281 -10.85 0.44 11.82
C HIS A 281 -9.69 -0.01 10.91
N PRO A 282 -9.04 -1.19 11.09
CA PRO A 282 -8.03 -1.66 10.14
C PRO A 282 -8.55 -1.76 8.69
N PRO A 283 -9.77 -2.28 8.40
CA PRO A 283 -10.29 -2.30 7.06
C PRO A 283 -10.89 -0.95 6.62
N LEU A 284 -11.05 0.05 7.45
CA LEU A 284 -11.51 1.35 6.97
C LEU A 284 -10.54 1.95 5.93
N TRP A 285 -9.23 1.81 6.19
CA TRP A 285 -8.18 2.44 5.37
C TRP A 285 -8.22 2.06 3.89
N GLY A 286 -8.44 0.79 3.56
CA GLY A 286 -8.54 0.37 2.16
C GLY A 286 -9.71 1.01 1.42
N TYR A 287 -10.87 1.12 2.08
CA TYR A 287 -12.05 1.78 1.50
C TYR A 287 -11.85 3.29 1.38
N LEU A 288 -11.23 3.94 2.37
CA LEU A 288 -10.94 5.38 2.27
C LEU A 288 -9.98 5.68 1.13
N ILE A 289 -8.93 4.87 0.94
CA ILE A 289 -7.97 5.05 -0.16
C ILE A 289 -8.71 4.94 -1.50
N LEU A 290 -9.49 3.87 -1.72
CA LEU A 290 -10.28 3.74 -2.95
C LEU A 290 -11.33 4.83 -3.13
N GLY A 291 -12.09 5.11 -2.08
CA GLY A 291 -13.13 6.13 -2.09
C GLY A 291 -12.57 7.51 -2.38
N SER A 292 -11.36 7.82 -1.89
CA SER A 292 -10.75 9.15 -2.07
C SER A 292 -10.39 9.42 -3.54
N LEU A 293 -10.13 8.37 -4.31
CA LEU A 293 -9.86 8.48 -5.74
C LEU A 293 -11.13 8.76 -6.55
N ARG A 294 -12.31 8.44 -6.01
CA ARG A 294 -13.58 8.42 -6.75
C ARG A 294 -14.58 9.45 -6.24
N ASN A 295 -14.82 9.44 -4.93
CA ASN A 295 -15.81 10.28 -4.26
C ASN A 295 -15.26 10.77 -2.90
N PRO A 296 -14.48 11.86 -2.89
CA PRO A 296 -13.93 12.45 -1.66
C PRO A 296 -14.99 12.85 -0.63
N ASN A 297 -16.19 13.24 -1.07
CA ASN A 297 -17.29 13.61 -0.16
C ASN A 297 -17.85 12.39 0.57
N LEU A 298 -17.94 11.24 -0.11
CA LEU A 298 -18.34 9.98 0.51
C LEU A 298 -17.31 9.53 1.54
N VAL A 299 -16.02 9.73 1.28
CA VAL A 299 -14.94 9.44 2.25
C VAL A 299 -15.03 10.30 3.49
N ALA A 300 -15.29 11.60 3.36
CA ALA A 300 -15.49 12.48 4.51
C ALA A 300 -16.70 12.03 5.36
N HIS A 301 -17.80 11.67 4.71
CA HIS A 301 -18.98 11.15 5.38
C HIS A 301 -18.74 9.80 6.08
N VAL A 302 -18.06 8.87 5.41
CA VAL A 302 -17.64 7.58 5.98
C VAL A 302 -16.74 7.81 7.20
N TRP A 303 -15.77 8.73 7.11
CA TRP A 303 -14.90 9.08 8.23
C TRP A 303 -15.69 9.59 9.44
N GLU A 304 -16.59 10.57 9.24
CA GLU A 304 -17.41 11.14 10.31
C GLU A 304 -18.31 10.10 10.99
N ILE A 305 -18.89 9.17 10.24
CA ILE A 305 -19.75 8.12 10.81
C ILE A 305 -18.96 7.13 11.68
N LEU A 306 -17.76 6.76 11.23
CA LEU A 306 -17.01 5.64 11.81
C LEU A 306 -16.03 6.07 12.89
N VAL A 307 -15.43 7.26 12.75
CA VAL A 307 -14.41 7.77 13.68
C VAL A 307 -14.99 8.81 14.65
N GLY A 308 -16.06 9.52 14.26
CA GLY A 308 -16.55 10.72 14.96
C GLY A 308 -15.68 11.93 14.62
#